data_AF-A0A355KW86-F1
#
_entry.id   AF-A0A355KW86-F1
#
_cell.length_a   1.000
_cell.length_b   1.000
_cell.length_c   1.000
_cell.angle_alpha   90.00
_cell.angle_beta   90.00
_cell.angle_gamma   90.00
#
_symmetry.space_group_name_H-M   'P 1'
#
loop_
_entity.id
_entity.type
_entity.pdbx_description
1 polymer ?
#
loop_
_entity_poly.entity_id
_entity_poly.type
_entity_poly.pdbx_seq_one_letter_code
_entity_poly.pdbx_strand_id
1 'polypeptide(L)'
;EKEYVATVYVCQEMQPPYIIGHTWLYFVNLTNHEITVGLYTLPKGQGVSIGTYGLSIKGGRGLYYNIEGYRYNNPYKVKDFVCLKKNLTQKQLETMSVQITRHGVWSFLLNCSFAPFMIWDSVLGQFLPYLIFPILARLCILMYPQHEGGFYLYNPKPDQIFKQVGWGKRAYLIPADPTVK
;
A
#
# COMPACT_ATOMS: atom_id res chain seq x y z
N GLU A 1 -26.14 10.18 -4.45
CA GLU A 1 -25.28 8.98 -4.44
C GLU A 1 -23.95 9.33 -3.78
N LYS A 2 -23.25 8.37 -3.15
CA LYS A 2 -21.91 8.63 -2.63
C LYS A 2 -20.94 8.69 -3.81
N GLU A 3 -20.38 9.86 -4.09
CA GLU A 3 -19.34 10.03 -5.10
C GLU A 3 -18.04 9.40 -4.59
N TYR A 4 -17.53 8.42 -5.34
CA TYR A 4 -16.29 7.73 -5.03
C TYR A 4 -15.16 8.29 -5.90
N VAL A 5 -14.06 8.66 -5.26
CA VAL A 5 -12.90 9.29 -5.94
C VAL A 5 -11.77 8.30 -6.18
N ALA A 6 -11.70 7.23 -5.39
CA ALA A 6 -10.65 6.23 -5.50
C ALA A 6 -11.14 4.85 -5.09
N THR A 7 -10.48 3.81 -5.58
CA THR A 7 -10.53 2.47 -5.00
C THR A 7 -9.24 2.22 -4.24
N VAL A 8 -9.35 1.77 -2.99
CA VAL A 8 -8.21 1.28 -2.22
C VAL A 8 -8.26 -0.22 -2.09
N TYR A 9 -7.10 -0.84 -2.15
CA TYR A 9 -6.84 -2.24 -1.94
C TYR A 9 -5.90 -2.38 -0.75
N VAL A 10 -6.17 -3.34 0.14
CA VAL A 10 -5.16 -3.87 1.06
C VAL A 10 -4.73 -5.22 0.50
N CYS A 11 -3.44 -5.36 0.24
CA CYS A 11 -2.87 -6.51 -0.45
C CYS A 11 -1.84 -7.22 0.41
N GLN A 12 -1.76 -8.54 0.30
CA GLN A 12 -0.82 -9.38 1.01
C GLN A 12 -0.20 -10.40 0.06
N GLU A 13 1.13 -10.39 -0.03
CA GLU A 13 1.95 -11.42 -0.67
C GLU A 13 2.55 -12.32 0.41
N MET A 14 2.43 -13.63 0.23
CA MET A 14 3.06 -14.62 1.10
C MET A 14 4.33 -15.15 0.43
N GLN A 15 5.44 -15.20 1.16
CA GLN A 15 6.70 -15.73 0.65
C GLN A 15 7.08 -16.99 1.44
N PRO A 16 7.49 -18.09 0.78
CA PRO A 16 8.02 -19.27 1.47
C PRO A 16 9.18 -18.87 2.41
N PRO A 17 9.20 -19.28 3.69
CA PRO A 17 8.43 -20.36 4.32
C PRO A 17 7.09 -19.94 4.99
N TYR A 18 6.32 -19.04 4.39
CA TYR A 18 4.95 -18.63 4.76
C TYR A 18 4.78 -17.90 6.10
N ILE A 19 5.87 -17.76 6.86
CA ILE A 19 6.00 -16.81 7.99
C ILE A 19 6.52 -15.44 7.55
N ILE A 20 6.99 -15.35 6.31
CA ILE A 20 7.47 -14.12 5.67
C ILE A 20 6.40 -13.68 4.68
N GLY A 21 6.19 -12.37 4.58
CA GLY A 21 5.32 -11.81 3.58
C GLY A 21 5.41 -10.30 3.57
N HIS A 22 4.70 -9.70 2.63
CA HIS A 22 4.62 -8.26 2.47
C HIS A 22 3.16 -7.85 2.39
N THR A 23 2.81 -6.77 3.08
CA THR A 23 1.47 -6.18 3.00
C THR A 23 1.63 -4.72 2.62
N TRP A 24 0.76 -4.25 1.74
CA TRP A 24 0.76 -2.89 1.23
C TRP A 24 -0.66 -2.42 0.94
N LEU A 25 -0.81 -1.11 0.76
CA LEU A 25 -2.00 -0.51 0.18
C LEU A 25 -1.77 -0.22 -1.28
N TYR A 26 -2.81 -0.35 -2.09
CA TYR A 26 -2.81 0.07 -3.49
C TYR A 26 -4.03 0.91 -3.77
N PHE A 27 -3.84 2.07 -4.39
CA PHE A 27 -4.91 3.01 -4.71
C PHE A 27 -5.05 3.15 -6.22
N VAL A 28 -6.28 3.28 -6.70
CA VAL A 28 -6.60 3.57 -8.10
C VAL A 28 -7.48 4.81 -8.14
N ASN A 29 -7.11 5.79 -8.96
CA ASN A 29 -7.88 7.02 -9.15
C ASN A 29 -9.07 6.76 -10.08
N LEU A 30 -10.30 6.99 -9.59
CA LEU A 30 -11.54 6.81 -10.35
C LEU A 30 -12.01 8.10 -11.03
N THR A 31 -11.39 9.23 -10.72
CA THR A 31 -11.77 10.54 -11.24
C THR A 31 -11.07 10.88 -12.56
N ASN A 32 -11.53 11.97 -13.18
CA ASN A 32 -10.92 12.55 -14.38
C ASN A 32 -9.85 13.61 -14.09
N HIS A 33 -9.53 13.85 -12.82
CA HIS A 33 -8.54 14.83 -12.35
C HIS A 33 -7.52 14.17 -11.42
N GLU A 34 -6.53 14.93 -10.96
CA GLU A 34 -5.50 14.42 -10.04
C GLU A 34 -6.04 14.37 -8.60
N ILE A 35 -5.70 13.33 -7.86
CA ILE A 35 -6.04 13.20 -6.44
C ILE A 35 -4.78 13.02 -5.61
N THR A 36 -4.82 13.40 -4.33
CA THR A 36 -3.68 13.20 -3.42
C THR A 36 -3.83 11.91 -2.63
N VAL A 37 -2.79 11.07 -2.61
CA VAL A 37 -2.69 9.87 -1.77
C VAL A 37 -1.44 9.98 -0.88
N GLY A 38 -1.65 10.31 0.40
CA GLY A 38 -0.56 10.68 1.30
C GLY A 38 0.14 11.95 0.81
N LEU A 39 1.36 11.82 0.28
CA LEU A 39 2.12 12.90 -0.35
C LEU A 39 2.19 12.79 -1.88
N TYR A 40 1.65 11.72 -2.45
CA TYR A 40 1.75 11.45 -3.88
C TYR A 40 0.57 12.07 -4.64
N THR A 41 0.86 12.84 -5.67
CA THR A 41 -0.15 13.33 -6.62
C THR A 41 -0.43 12.22 -7.62
N LEU A 42 -1.59 11.59 -7.52
CA LEU A 42 -2.01 10.46 -8.33
C LEU A 42 -2.79 10.93 -9.58
N PRO A 43 -2.23 10.76 -10.79
CA PRO A 43 -2.90 11.18 -12.01
C PRO A 43 -4.18 10.38 -12.30
N LYS A 44 -5.03 10.94 -13.16
CA LYS A 44 -6.29 10.30 -13.58
C LYS A 44 -6.06 8.89 -14.14
N GLY A 45 -6.88 7.93 -13.72
CA GLY A 45 -6.84 6.55 -14.19
C GLY A 45 -5.57 5.75 -13.86
N GLN A 46 -4.66 6.29 -13.04
CA GLN A 46 -3.45 5.59 -12.60
C GLN A 46 -3.65 4.97 -11.21
N GLY A 47 -2.68 4.16 -10.81
CA GLY A 47 -2.60 3.62 -9.46
C GLY A 47 -1.27 3.90 -8.77
N VAL A 48 -1.28 3.83 -7.45
CA VAL A 48 -0.08 3.97 -6.61
C VAL A 48 -0.08 2.92 -5.51
N SER A 49 1.04 2.22 -5.35
CA SER A 49 1.25 1.31 -4.22
C SER A 49 1.97 2.03 -3.09
N ILE A 50 1.62 1.68 -1.85
CA ILE A 50 2.16 2.27 -0.63
C ILE A 50 2.44 1.15 0.35
N GLY A 51 3.71 0.93 0.64
CA GLY A 51 4.13 -0.08 1.61
C GLY A 51 5.37 0.31 2.37
N THR A 52 5.52 -0.28 3.55
CA THR A 52 6.68 -0.03 4.40
C THR A 52 7.70 -1.16 4.21
N TYR A 53 8.94 -0.79 3.96
CA TYR A 53 10.04 -1.73 3.78
C TYR A 53 11.01 -1.66 4.96
N GLY A 54 11.54 -2.83 5.31
CA GLY A 54 12.57 -2.98 6.33
C GLY A 54 13.98 -2.93 5.73
N LEU A 55 14.62 -4.10 5.61
CA LEU A 55 15.98 -4.24 5.08
C LEU A 55 16.01 -4.76 3.62
N SER A 56 14.86 -5.08 3.05
CA SER A 56 14.71 -5.73 1.74
C SER A 56 14.77 -4.77 0.54
N ILE A 57 15.24 -3.54 0.74
CA ILE A 57 15.40 -2.51 -0.29
C ILE A 57 16.65 -1.66 0.00
N LYS A 58 17.36 -1.22 -1.05
CA LYS A 58 18.58 -0.40 -0.91
C LYS A 58 18.38 0.88 -0.14
N GLY A 59 17.23 1.55 -0.32
CA GLY A 59 16.88 2.79 0.38
C GLY A 59 16.69 2.65 1.90
N GLY A 60 16.78 1.44 2.45
CA GLY A 60 16.68 1.16 3.88
C GLY A 60 15.25 1.12 4.41
N ARG A 61 15.09 1.34 5.72
CA ARG A 61 13.80 1.27 6.40
C ARG A 61 12.96 2.51 6.09
N GLY A 62 11.66 2.33 5.89
CA GLY A 62 10.71 3.45 5.72
C GLY A 62 9.45 3.08 4.95
N LEU A 63 8.62 4.08 4.68
CA LEU A 63 7.45 3.99 3.80
C LEU A 63 7.82 4.41 2.39
N TYR A 64 7.32 3.67 1.41
CA TYR A 64 7.63 3.85 0.00
C TYR A 64 6.38 3.90 -0.86
N TYR A 65 6.52 4.55 -2.00
CA TYR A 65 5.53 4.63 -3.05
C TYR A 65 6.02 3.88 -4.28
N ASN A 66 5.13 3.10 -4.91
CA ASN A 66 5.34 2.42 -6.20
C ASN A 66 6.36 1.27 -6.23
N ILE A 67 6.91 0.84 -5.10
CA ILE A 67 7.85 -0.29 -5.06
C ILE A 67 7.18 -1.60 -5.46
N GLU A 68 5.97 -1.85 -4.97
CA GLU A 68 5.22 -3.07 -5.24
C GLU A 68 4.83 -3.17 -6.70
N GLY A 69 4.42 -2.04 -7.31
CA GLY A 69 4.18 -1.95 -8.74
C GLY A 69 5.42 -2.33 -9.56
N TYR A 70 6.60 -1.87 -9.17
CA TYR A 70 7.85 -2.27 -9.83
C TYR A 70 8.19 -3.75 -9.61
N ARG A 71 8.06 -4.26 -8.38
CA ARG A 71 8.51 -5.62 -8.00
C ARG A 71 7.57 -6.73 -8.46
N TYR A 72 6.27 -6.50 -8.41
CA TYR A 72 5.25 -7.54 -8.61
C TYR A 72 4.61 -7.53 -10.00
N ASN A 73 4.85 -6.50 -10.82
CA ASN A 73 4.39 -6.47 -12.21
C ASN A 73 5.25 -7.31 -13.18
N ASN A 74 6.08 -8.22 -12.70
CA ASN A 74 6.83 -9.10 -13.57
C ASN A 74 5.87 -10.04 -14.33
N PRO A 75 5.80 -10.00 -15.68
CA PRO A 75 4.88 -10.83 -16.45
C PRO A 75 5.25 -12.32 -16.40
N TYR A 76 6.49 -12.64 -16.04
CA TYR A 76 7.02 -14.01 -15.97
C TYR A 76 6.95 -14.62 -14.57
N LYS A 77 6.47 -13.88 -13.55
CA LYS A 77 6.26 -14.40 -12.20
C LYS A 77 4.78 -14.58 -11.92
N VAL A 78 4.46 -15.71 -11.29
CA VAL A 78 3.12 -15.95 -10.72
C VAL A 78 2.88 -14.90 -9.64
N LYS A 79 1.73 -14.22 -9.73
CA LYS A 79 1.35 -13.17 -8.79
C LYS A 79 0.65 -13.80 -7.61
N ASP A 80 1.41 -14.16 -6.59
CA ASP A 80 0.89 -14.83 -5.38
C ASP A 80 0.52 -13.84 -4.26
N PHE A 81 -0.31 -12.86 -4.62
CA PHE A 81 -0.88 -11.95 -3.64
C PHE A 81 -2.40 -11.90 -3.73
N VAL A 82 -3.00 -11.68 -2.57
CA VAL A 82 -4.44 -11.51 -2.39
C VAL A 82 -4.72 -10.10 -1.91
N CYS A 83 -5.83 -9.52 -2.35
CA CYS A 83 -6.23 -8.18 -1.96
C CYS A 83 -7.71 -8.11 -1.63
N LEU A 84 -8.07 -7.20 -0.72
CA LEU A 84 -9.44 -6.76 -0.54
C LEU A 84 -9.57 -5.31 -1.00
N LYS A 85 -10.66 -4.98 -1.71
CA LYS A 85 -10.90 -3.64 -2.24
C LYS A 85 -12.12 -2.95 -1.64
N LYS A 86 -12.06 -1.62 -1.56
CA LYS A 86 -13.16 -0.73 -1.20
C LYS A 86 -13.07 0.58 -1.97
N ASN A 87 -14.22 1.16 -2.30
CA ASN A 87 -14.29 2.50 -2.87
C ASN A 87 -14.29 3.54 -1.74
N LEU A 88 -13.62 4.67 -1.99
CA LEU A 88 -13.42 5.75 -1.04
C LEU A 88 -14.11 7.02 -1.52
N THR A 89 -14.79 7.69 -0.60
CA THR A 89 -15.17 9.10 -0.79
C THR A 89 -13.97 10.02 -0.58
N GLN A 90 -14.05 11.27 -1.02
CA GLN A 90 -12.98 12.26 -0.86
C GLN A 90 -12.50 12.39 0.60
N LYS A 91 -13.43 12.53 1.55
CA LYS A 91 -13.12 12.63 2.98
C LYS A 91 -12.39 11.40 3.54
N GLN A 92 -12.77 10.21 3.05
CA GLN A 92 -12.12 8.96 3.43
C GLN A 92 -10.68 8.91 2.89
N LEU A 93 -10.48 9.28 1.62
CA LEU A 93 -9.15 9.36 1.01
C LEU A 93 -8.24 10.36 1.73
N GLU A 94 -8.75 11.54 2.09
CA GLU A 94 -8.02 12.54 2.86
C GLU A 94 -7.59 12.01 4.23
N THR A 95 -8.49 11.29 4.91
CA THR A 95 -8.20 10.68 6.21
C THR A 95 -7.11 9.62 6.08
N MET A 96 -7.20 8.72 5.09
CA MET A 96 -6.15 7.72 4.82
C MET A 96 -4.82 8.40 4.46
N SER A 97 -4.87 9.47 3.67
CA SER A 97 -3.67 10.24 3.28
C SER A 97 -2.96 10.85 4.48
N VAL A 98 -3.69 11.46 5.40
CA VAL A 98 -3.12 11.95 6.66
C VAL A 98 -2.49 10.81 7.45
N GLN A 99 -3.13 9.65 7.52
CA GLN A 99 -2.55 8.50 8.22
C GLN A 99 -1.27 7.98 7.54
N ILE A 100 -1.22 7.91 6.20
CA ILE A 100 0.00 7.55 5.46
C ILE A 100 1.17 8.46 5.85
N THR A 101 0.95 9.78 5.90
CA THR A 101 2.01 10.72 6.30
C THR A 101 2.51 10.48 7.74
N ARG A 102 1.69 9.88 8.60
CA ARG A 102 2.03 9.55 9.99
C ARG A 102 2.71 8.17 10.14
N HIS A 103 2.67 7.32 9.12
CA HIS A 103 3.29 5.99 9.15
C HIS A 103 4.63 5.96 8.38
N GLY A 104 5.24 7.12 8.11
CA GLY A 104 6.54 7.24 7.44
C GLY A 104 7.74 6.73 8.24
N VAL A 105 7.59 6.59 9.56
CA VAL A 105 8.64 6.07 10.45
C VAL A 105 8.47 4.57 10.60
N TRP A 106 9.49 3.82 10.19
CA TRP A 106 9.48 2.37 10.35
C TRP A 106 9.77 1.99 11.81
N SER A 107 8.94 1.12 12.40
CA SER A 107 9.16 0.52 13.71
C SER A 107 8.61 -0.91 13.73
N PHE A 108 8.84 -1.67 14.81
CA PHE A 108 8.23 -2.99 14.96
C PHE A 108 6.68 -2.96 14.89
N LEU A 109 6.05 -1.85 15.25
CA LEU A 109 4.60 -1.63 15.16
C LEU A 109 4.19 -0.87 13.88
N LEU A 110 5.15 -0.35 13.13
CA LEU A 110 4.97 0.39 11.87
C LEU A 110 5.78 -0.29 10.78
N ASN A 111 5.52 -1.58 10.60
CA ASN A 111 6.16 -2.43 9.59
C ASN A 111 5.15 -2.85 8.52
N CYS A 112 5.60 -3.64 7.54
CA CYS A 112 4.79 -4.05 6.38
C CYS A 112 3.49 -4.73 6.80
N SER A 113 3.48 -5.52 7.87
CA SER A 113 2.29 -6.25 8.33
C SER A 113 1.30 -5.39 9.11
N PHE A 114 1.71 -4.25 9.67
CA PHE A 114 0.84 -3.41 10.52
C PHE A 114 0.36 -2.13 9.85
N ALA A 115 1.28 -1.39 9.23
CA ALA A 115 0.96 -0.05 8.73
C ALA A 115 -0.20 -0.02 7.72
N PRO A 116 -0.28 -0.94 6.72
CA PRO A 116 -1.41 -0.98 5.78
C PRO A 116 -2.76 -1.18 6.46
N PHE A 117 -2.85 -2.10 7.41
CA PHE A 117 -4.10 -2.39 8.13
C PHE A 117 -4.47 -1.25 9.09
N MET A 118 -3.51 -0.65 9.78
CA MET A 118 -3.80 0.53 10.63
C MET A 118 -4.38 1.70 9.82
N ILE A 119 -3.82 1.95 8.62
CA ILE A 119 -4.33 2.98 7.71
C ILE A 119 -5.73 2.60 7.20
N TRP A 120 -5.94 1.33 6.80
CA TRP A 120 -7.24 0.81 6.37
C TRP A 120 -8.32 0.97 7.47
N ASP A 121 -8.04 0.47 8.66
CA ASP A 121 -8.96 0.43 9.80
C ASP A 121 -9.38 1.83 10.26
N SER A 122 -8.48 2.82 10.13
CA SER A 122 -8.75 4.21 10.49
C SER A 122 -9.91 4.85 9.71
N VAL A 123 -10.30 4.26 8.57
CA VAL A 123 -11.31 4.81 7.67
C VAL A 123 -12.43 3.83 7.35
N LEU A 124 -12.10 2.54 7.22
CA LEU A 124 -13.02 1.51 6.75
C LEU A 124 -13.52 0.59 7.90
N GLY A 125 -13.07 0.85 9.13
CA GLY A 125 -13.42 0.06 10.31
C GLY A 125 -12.49 -1.14 10.49
N GLN A 126 -12.43 -1.66 11.72
CA GLN A 126 -11.50 -2.72 12.10
C GLN A 126 -11.68 -3.98 11.28
N PHE A 127 -10.58 -4.44 10.68
CA PHE A 127 -10.55 -5.66 9.88
C PHE A 127 -10.27 -6.93 10.72
N LEU A 128 -9.46 -6.89 11.80
CA LEU A 128 -9.23 -7.97 12.85
C LEU A 128 -8.01 -7.63 13.79
N PRO A 129 -7.76 -8.33 14.92
CA PRO A 129 -6.96 -7.83 16.06
C PRO A 129 -5.44 -7.73 15.84
N TYR A 130 -4.86 -6.81 16.62
CA TYR A 130 -3.50 -6.25 16.65
C TYR A 130 -2.27 -7.20 16.70
N LEU A 131 -2.36 -8.47 16.28
CA LEU A 131 -1.24 -9.41 16.18
C LEU A 131 -1.23 -10.10 14.81
N ILE A 132 -0.88 -9.33 13.77
CA ILE A 132 -0.93 -9.83 12.40
C ILE A 132 0.46 -10.30 11.96
N PHE A 133 0.70 -11.61 12.09
CA PHE A 133 1.72 -12.28 11.28
C PHE A 133 1.27 -12.25 9.79
N PRO A 134 2.19 -12.25 8.81
CA PRO A 134 1.84 -12.24 7.39
C PRO A 134 0.80 -13.30 6.98
N ILE A 135 0.86 -14.49 7.59
CA ILE A 135 -0.13 -15.55 7.36
C ILE A 135 -1.54 -15.17 7.84
N LEU A 136 -1.66 -14.50 8.99
CA LEU A 136 -2.94 -14.03 9.52
C LEU A 136 -3.52 -12.92 8.65
N ALA A 137 -2.67 -12.00 8.15
CA ALA A 137 -3.08 -10.97 7.19
C ALA A 137 -3.75 -11.59 5.96
N ARG A 138 -3.11 -12.63 5.40
CA ARG A 138 -3.61 -13.35 4.23
C ARG A 138 -4.96 -14.01 4.52
N LEU A 139 -5.06 -14.74 5.62
CA LEU A 139 -6.30 -15.42 6.03
C LEU A 139 -7.43 -14.40 6.24
N CYS A 140 -7.14 -13.25 6.85
CA CYS A 140 -8.12 -12.17 7.02
C CYS A 140 -8.68 -11.70 5.68
N ILE A 141 -7.83 -11.52 4.65
CA ILE A 141 -8.28 -11.14 3.31
C ILE A 141 -9.11 -12.27 2.67
N LEU A 142 -8.63 -13.51 2.74
CA LEU A 142 -9.28 -14.68 2.15
C LEU A 142 -10.66 -15.00 2.73
N MET A 143 -10.93 -14.60 3.98
CA MET A 143 -12.25 -14.76 4.60
C MET A 143 -13.34 -13.92 3.93
N TYR A 144 -13.00 -12.89 3.15
CA TYR A 144 -13.97 -12.07 2.43
C TYR A 144 -14.19 -12.64 1.02
N PRO A 145 -15.43 -13.00 0.64
CA PRO A 145 -15.71 -13.56 -0.69
C PRO A 145 -15.34 -12.63 -1.86
N GLN A 146 -15.22 -11.33 -1.61
CA GLN A 146 -14.89 -10.31 -2.62
C GLN A 146 -13.37 -10.07 -2.75
N HIS A 147 -12.54 -10.93 -2.15
CA HIS A 147 -11.10 -10.83 -2.34
C HIS A 147 -10.72 -11.09 -3.80
N GLU A 148 -9.63 -10.47 -4.23
CA GLU A 148 -9.07 -10.62 -5.57
C GLU A 148 -7.65 -11.16 -5.45
N GLY A 149 -7.25 -12.03 -6.38
CA GLY A 149 -5.90 -12.55 -6.46
C GLY A 149 -5.21 -12.11 -7.75
N GLY A 150 -3.90 -11.85 -7.67
CA GLY A 150 -3.01 -11.88 -8.82
C GLY A 150 -3.40 -11.02 -10.02
N PHE A 151 -3.46 -9.69 -9.84
CA PHE A 151 -3.68 -8.73 -10.93
C PHE A 151 -2.44 -7.87 -11.21
N TYR A 152 -2.41 -7.16 -12.33
CA TYR A 152 -1.34 -6.20 -12.61
C TYR A 152 -1.61 -4.90 -11.86
N LEU A 153 -0.65 -4.47 -11.05
CA LEU A 153 -0.62 -3.13 -10.47
C LEU A 153 -0.29 -2.13 -11.58
N TYR A 154 -0.51 -0.84 -11.34
CA TYR A 154 0.03 0.20 -12.21
C TYR A 154 1.55 0.03 -12.34
N ASN A 155 2.08 0.13 -13.57
CA ASN A 155 3.50 0.00 -13.84
C ASN A 155 4.17 1.40 -13.76
N PRO A 156 4.84 1.72 -12.64
CA PRO A 156 5.43 3.04 -12.46
C PRO A 156 6.66 3.23 -13.34
N LYS A 157 6.86 4.44 -13.85
CA LYS A 157 8.16 4.83 -14.40
C LYS A 157 9.20 4.94 -13.28
N PRO A 158 10.51 4.83 -13.59
CA PRO A 158 11.57 4.91 -12.57
C PRO A 158 11.55 6.21 -11.75
N ASP A 159 11.12 7.32 -12.34
CA ASP A 159 10.99 8.63 -11.71
C ASP A 159 9.70 8.79 -10.87
N GLN A 160 8.85 7.75 -10.82
CA GLN A 160 7.62 7.72 -10.02
C GLN A 160 7.76 6.87 -8.75
N ILE A 161 8.99 6.48 -8.39
CA ILE A 161 9.28 5.64 -7.23
C ILE A 161 9.89 6.51 -6.13
N PHE A 162 9.25 6.53 -4.97
CA PHE A 162 9.59 7.47 -3.91
C PHE A 162 9.71 6.80 -2.54
N LYS A 163 10.54 7.40 -1.68
CA LYS A 163 10.57 7.15 -0.24
C LYS A 163 9.99 8.36 0.47
N GLN A 164 9.12 8.12 1.45
CA GLN A 164 8.69 9.16 2.38
C GLN A 164 9.76 9.40 3.44
N VAL A 165 10.09 10.66 3.64
CA VAL A 165 10.94 11.14 4.72
C VAL A 165 10.13 12.07 5.61
N GLY A 166 10.39 12.05 6.92
CA GLY A 166 9.66 12.86 7.89
C GLY A 166 8.30 12.28 8.28
N TRP A 167 7.50 13.08 8.98
CA TRP A 167 6.24 12.65 9.60
C TRP A 167 5.20 13.78 9.61
N GLY A 168 3.95 13.42 9.32
CA GLY A 168 2.82 14.35 9.32
C GLY A 168 3.04 15.52 8.36
N LYS A 169 2.85 16.75 8.83
CA LYS A 169 3.00 17.97 8.02
C LYS A 169 4.43 18.24 7.53
N ARG A 170 5.44 17.59 8.12
CA ARG A 170 6.86 17.72 7.72
C ARG A 170 7.30 16.58 6.81
N ALA A 171 6.38 15.74 6.36
CA ALA A 171 6.70 14.63 5.49
C ALA A 171 6.86 15.11 4.04
N TYR A 172 7.86 14.57 3.35
CA TYR A 172 8.15 14.88 1.94
C TYR A 172 8.68 13.62 1.21
N LEU A 173 8.64 13.65 -0.12
CA LEU A 173 9.10 12.54 -0.96
C LEU A 173 10.52 12.80 -1.47
N ILE A 174 11.34 11.75 -1.48
CA ILE A 174 12.61 11.70 -2.20
C ILE A 174 12.59 10.54 -3.20
N PRO A 175 13.31 10.62 -4.34
CA PRO A 175 13.46 9.49 -5.24
C PRO A 175 14.00 8.24 -4.52
N ALA A 176 13.55 7.06 -4.91
CA ALA A 176 13.98 5.80 -4.32
C ALA A 176 14.38 4.76 -5.36
N ASP A 177 15.45 4.01 -5.06
CA ASP A 177 15.87 2.85 -5.84
C ASP A 177 15.06 1.61 -5.38
N PRO A 178 14.26 1.00 -6.27
CA PRO A 178 13.43 -0.15 -5.93
C PRO A 178 14.19 -1.48 -5.86
N THR A 179 15.49 -1.48 -6.17
CA THR A 179 16.30 -2.69 -6.17
C THR A 179 16.57 -3.21 -4.75
N VAL A 180 16.65 -4.54 -4.64
CA VAL A 180 17.02 -5.23 -3.41
C VAL A 180 18.50 -5.00 -3.07
N LYS A 181 18.83 -5.10 -1.78
CA LYS A 181 20.21 -5.22 -1.34
C LYS A 181 20.74 -6.62 -1.62
#